data_AF-A0A3B0XRA1-F1
#
_entry.id   AF-A0A3B0XRA1-F1
#
_cell.length_a   1.000
_cell.length_b   1.000
_cell.length_c   1.000
_cell.angle_alpha   90.00
_cell.angle_beta   90.00
_cell.angle_gamma   90.00
#
_symmetry.space_group_name_H-M   'P 1'
#
loop_
_entity.id
_entity.type
_entity.pdbx_description
1 polymer ?
#
loop_
_entity_poly.entity_id
_entity_poly.type
_entity_poly.pdbx_seq_one_letter_code
_entity_poly.pdbx_strand_id
1 'polypeptide(L)'
;VNNMQTMLSLHERELSDQKRIIIMEFANQIQGMLVGSVGEIVEINESEIERINATDGTGHIIQGTVEKNGDLFILVSVAELIGDVDQAE
;
A
#
# COMPACT_ATOMS: atom_id res chain seq x y z
N VAL A 1 4.59 10.97 -9.30
CA VAL A 1 3.76 9.76 -9.32
C VAL A 1 4.61 8.65 -8.75
N ASN A 2 4.18 8.06 -7.64
CA ASN A 2 4.96 7.07 -6.89
C ASN A 2 4.61 5.66 -7.38
N ASN A 3 5.59 4.74 -7.45
CA ASN A 3 5.34 3.35 -7.84
C ASN A 3 5.27 2.45 -6.61
N MET A 4 4.09 1.89 -6.34
CA MET A 4 3.84 1.04 -5.17
C MET A 4 4.74 -0.21 -5.14
N GLN A 5 5.05 -0.80 -6.30
CA GLN A 5 5.88 -2.00 -6.37
C GLN A 5 7.31 -1.71 -5.90
N THR A 6 7.89 -0.62 -6.39
CA THR A 6 9.24 -0.18 -6.01
C THR A 6 9.31 0.16 -4.52
N MET A 7 8.28 0.83 -3.98
CA MET A 7 8.21 1.19 -2.55
C MET A 7 8.12 -0.06 -1.65
N LEU A 8 7.47 -1.13 -2.11
CA LEU A 8 7.41 -2.41 -1.42
C LEU A 8 8.59 -3.34 -1.73
N SER A 9 9.63 -2.84 -2.41
CA SER A 9 10.78 -3.65 -2.88
C SER A 9 10.37 -4.87 -3.73
N LEU A 10 9.24 -4.76 -4.43
CA LEU A 10 8.75 -5.76 -5.36
C LEU A 10 9.33 -5.52 -6.75
N HIS A 11 9.42 -6.59 -7.52
CA HIS A 11 9.85 -6.50 -8.92
C HIS A 11 8.87 -5.64 -9.72
N GLU A 12 9.39 -4.59 -10.34
CA GLU A 12 8.62 -3.77 -11.25
C GLU A 12 8.23 -4.60 -12.47
N ARG A 13 6.93 -4.57 -12.81
CA ARG A 13 6.42 -5.19 -14.04
C ARG A 13 6.39 -4.16 -15.16
N GLU A 14 6.46 -4.61 -16.41
CA GLU A 14 6.28 -3.73 -17.56
C GLU A 14 4.94 -2.99 -17.51
N LEU A 15 4.89 -1.81 -18.15
CA LEU A 15 3.65 -1.06 -18.29
C LEU A 15 2.64 -1.90 -19.09
N SER A 16 1.40 -1.92 -18.63
CA SER A 16 0.31 -2.64 -19.29
C SER A 16 -1.02 -1.90 -19.09
N ASP A 17 -2.02 -2.27 -19.88
CA ASP A 17 -3.39 -1.71 -19.80
C ASP A 17 -4.10 -2.04 -18.48
N GLN A 18 -3.49 -2.85 -17.61
CA GLN A 18 -4.01 -3.14 -16.27
C GLN A 18 -3.49 -2.16 -15.23
N LYS A 19 -2.36 -1.48 -15.49
CA LYS A 19 -1.82 -0.49 -14.56
C LYS A 19 -2.78 0.68 -14.43
N ARG A 20 -2.91 1.19 -13.20
CA ARG A 20 -3.80 2.32 -12.86
C ARG A 20 -3.03 3.31 -12.01
N ILE A 21 -3.50 4.56 -11.99
CA ILE A 21 -3.02 5.58 -11.06
C ILE A 21 -4.12 5.81 -10.03
N ILE A 22 -3.85 5.50 -8.76
CA ILE A 22 -4.71 5.87 -7.65
C ILE A 22 -4.38 7.31 -7.28
N ILE A 23 -5.38 8.18 -7.25
CA ILE A 23 -5.24 9.57 -6.83
C ILE A 23 -5.71 9.67 -5.39
N MET A 24 -4.85 10.19 -4.51
CA MET A 24 -5.12 10.35 -3.09
C MET A 24 -4.72 11.76 -2.65
N GLU A 25 -5.40 12.27 -1.64
CA GLU A 25 -5.02 13.50 -0.97
C GLU A 25 -4.40 13.16 0.38
N PHE A 26 -3.17 13.62 0.61
CA PHE A 26 -2.46 13.44 1.87
C PHE A 26 -1.66 14.71 2.18
N ALA A 27 -1.68 15.15 3.44
CA ALA A 27 -0.99 16.37 3.88
C ALA A 27 -1.22 17.61 2.98
N ASN A 28 -2.47 17.82 2.53
CA ASN A 28 -2.89 18.88 1.59
C ASN A 28 -2.20 18.83 0.21
N GLN A 29 -1.66 17.68 -0.17
CA GLN A 29 -1.10 17.43 -1.49
C GLN A 29 -1.86 16.31 -2.20
N ILE A 30 -2.12 16.53 -3.49
CA ILE A 30 -2.68 15.50 -4.36
C ILE A 30 -1.52 14.68 -4.91
N GLN A 31 -1.47 13.40 -4.53
CA GLN A 31 -0.45 12.46 -5.00
C GLN A 31 -1.08 11.34 -5.83
N GLY A 32 -0.38 10.97 -6.90
CA GLY A 32 -0.73 9.82 -7.74
C GLY A 32 0.17 8.63 -7.44
N MET A 33 -0.42 7.46 -7.24
CA MET A 33 0.27 6.20 -7.02
C MET A 33 0.01 5.23 -8.17
N LEU A 34 1.06 4.84 -8.89
CA LEU A 34 1.03 3.80 -9.92
C LEU A 34 0.91 2.42 -9.26
N VAL A 35 -0.14 1.69 -9.62
CA VAL A 35 -0.43 0.34 -9.15
C VAL A 35 -0.53 -0.64 -10.30
N GLY A 36 -0.30 -1.92 -10.01
CA GLY A 36 -0.32 -2.98 -11.01
C GLY A 36 -1.73 -3.29 -11.55
N SER A 37 -2.70 -3.38 -10.65
CA SER A 37 -4.12 -3.61 -10.96
C SER A 37 -4.95 -3.12 -9.78
N VAL A 38 -6.22 -2.78 -10.02
CA VAL A 38 -7.20 -2.51 -8.97
C VAL A 38 -8.17 -3.68 -8.96
N GLY A 39 -8.29 -4.33 -7.81
CA GLY A 39 -9.23 -5.42 -7.59
C GLY A 39 -10.60 -4.90 -7.14
N GLU A 40 -11.24 -5.68 -6.28
CA GLU A 40 -12.52 -5.35 -5.68
C GLU A 40 -12.41 -4.43 -4.45
N ILE A 41 -13.54 -3.86 -4.05
CA ILE A 41 -13.68 -3.10 -2.81
C ILE A 41 -14.24 -4.06 -1.75
N VAL A 42 -13.50 -4.22 -0.65
CA VAL A 42 -13.85 -5.15 0.43
C VAL A 42 -14.10 -4.36 1.72
N GLU A 43 -15.19 -4.69 2.42
CA GLU A 43 -15.49 -4.16 3.75
C GLU A 43 -14.71 -4.95 4.80
N ILE A 44 -13.94 -4.26 5.64
CA ILE A 44 -13.11 -4.85 6.70
C ILE A 44 -13.49 -4.17 8.02
N ASN A 45 -13.82 -4.97 9.03
CA ASN A 45 -13.98 -4.49 10.40
C ASN A 45 -12.62 -4.43 11.09
N GLU A 46 -12.40 -3.43 11.95
CA GLU A 46 -11.15 -3.30 12.70
C GLU A 46 -10.83 -4.52 13.58
N SER A 47 -11.86 -5.24 14.05
CA SER A 47 -11.69 -6.48 14.82
C SER A 47 -11.19 -7.66 14.01
N GLU A 48 -11.31 -7.61 12.67
CA GLU A 48 -10.78 -8.63 11.76
C GLU A 48 -9.29 -8.41 11.46
N ILE A 49 -8.73 -7.25 11.83
CA ILE A 49 -7.34 -6.88 11.53
C ILE A 49 -6.39 -7.52 12.54
N GLU A 50 -5.56 -8.44 12.05
CA GLU A 50 -4.42 -8.97 12.77
C GLU A 50 -3.24 -8.02 12.61
N ARG A 51 -2.90 -7.28 13.68
CA ARG A 51 -1.78 -6.32 13.67
C ARG A 51 -0.45 -7.06 13.67
N ILE A 52 0.39 -6.75 12.69
CA ILE A 52 1.76 -7.26 12.63
C ILE A 52 2.65 -6.22 13.30
N ASN A 53 3.09 -6.49 14.52
CA ASN A 53 4.12 -5.70 15.19
C ASN A 53 5.49 -6.12 14.62
N ALA A 54 5.88 -5.60 13.45
CA ALA A 54 7.16 -6.00 12.87
C ALA A 54 8.32 -5.39 13.67
N THR A 55 9.07 -6.25 14.35
CA THR A 55 10.15 -5.92 15.29
C THR A 55 11.46 -5.49 14.62
N ASP A 56 11.57 -5.48 13.30
CA ASP A 56 12.82 -5.34 12.55
C ASP A 56 12.90 -4.10 11.63
N GLY A 57 12.03 -3.10 11.85
CA GLY A 57 12.05 -1.84 11.10
C GLY A 57 11.35 -1.90 9.73
N THR A 58 10.87 -3.08 9.31
CA THR A 58 9.95 -3.21 8.15
C THR A 58 8.48 -2.96 8.53
N GLY A 59 8.20 -2.85 9.82
CA GLY A 59 6.85 -2.77 10.41
C GLY A 59 6.14 -1.44 10.30
N HIS A 60 6.69 -0.50 9.55
CA HIS A 60 6.08 0.81 9.34
C HIS A 60 5.07 0.78 8.18
N ILE A 61 5.34 0.03 7.13
CA ILE A 61 4.48 0.10 5.94
C ILE A 61 3.23 -0.80 6.06
N ILE A 62 3.35 -1.95 6.74
CA ILE A 62 2.25 -2.92 6.88
C ILE A 62 1.52 -2.69 8.21
N GLN A 63 0.24 -2.30 8.15
CA GLN A 63 -0.60 -2.09 9.33
C GLN A 63 -1.10 -3.40 9.94
N GLY A 64 -1.31 -4.41 9.09
CA GLY A 64 -1.81 -5.71 9.49
C GLY A 64 -2.31 -6.54 8.32
N THR A 65 -2.91 -7.67 8.66
CA THR A 65 -3.48 -8.61 7.71
C THR A 65 -4.91 -8.96 8.08
N VAL A 66 -5.73 -9.29 7.07
CA VAL A 66 -7.09 -9.78 7.23
C VAL A 66 -7.27 -10.98 6.32
N GLU A 67 -7.71 -12.11 6.86
CA GLU A 67 -8.15 -13.25 6.06
C GLU A 67 -9.66 -13.17 5.87
N LYS A 68 -10.12 -13.13 4.61
CA LYS A 68 -11.56 -13.06 4.29
C LYS A 68 -11.86 -13.81 3.01
N ASN A 69 -12.91 -14.62 3.02
CA ASN A 69 -13.32 -15.45 1.88
C ASN A 69 -12.22 -16.37 1.31
N GLY A 70 -11.21 -16.72 2.12
CA GLY A 70 -10.05 -17.51 1.69
C GLY A 70 -8.92 -16.71 1.05
N ASP A 71 -9.06 -15.38 0.96
CA ASP A 71 -8.01 -14.47 0.51
C ASP A 71 -7.34 -13.74 1.69
N LEU A 72 -6.04 -13.48 1.54
CA LEU A 72 -5.25 -12.69 2.49
C LEU A 72 -5.10 -11.26 2.00
N PHE A 73 -5.68 -10.31 2.73
CA PHE A 73 -5.56 -8.89 2.49
C PHE A 73 -4.45 -8.32 3.37
N ILE A 74 -3.46 -7.68 2.74
CA ILE A 74 -2.39 -6.96 3.43
C ILE A 74 -2.77 -5.48 3.47
N LEU A 75 -2.92 -4.93 4.67
CA LEU A 75 -3.25 -3.51 4.86
C LEU A 75 -1.96 -2.70 4.91
N VAL A 76 -1.88 -1.68 4.05
CA VAL A 76 -0.70 -0.83 3.89
C VAL A 76 -1.02 0.60 4.32
N SER A 77 -0.13 1.17 5.14
CA SER A 77 -0.17 2.57 5.56
C SER A 77 0.31 3.48 4.42
N VAL A 78 -0.61 4.16 3.73
CA VAL A 78 -0.25 5.10 2.66
C VAL A 78 0.62 6.25 3.18
N ALA A 79 0.38 6.69 4.41
CA ALA A 79 1.16 7.75 5.03
C ALA A 79 2.63 7.37 5.21
N GLU A 80 2.89 6.16 5.71
CA GLU A 80 4.26 5.66 5.92
C GLU A 80 4.92 5.28 4.59
N LEU A 81 4.13 4.76 3.64
CA LEU A 81 4.61 4.46 2.28
C LEU A 81 5.12 5.71 1.54
N ILE A 82 4.45 6.86 1.73
CA ILE A 82 4.81 8.13 1.08
C ILE A 82 5.84 8.90 1.90
N GLY A 83 5.71 8.94 3.22
CA GLY A 83 6.55 9.74 4.12
C GLY A 83 8.03 9.36 4.13
N ASP A 84 8.37 8.11 3.81
CA ASP A 84 9.77 7.67 3.64
C ASP A 84 10.44 8.28 2.39
N VAL A 85 9.67 8.71 1.39
CA VAL A 85 10.21 9.26 0.14
C VAL A 85 10.58 10.73 0.27
N ASP A 86 9.92 11.48 1.15
CA ASP A 86 10.16 12.91 1.35
C ASP A 86 11.42 13.21 2.20
N GLN A 87 12.07 12.19 2.77
CA GLN A 87 13.28 12.35 3.62
C GLN A 87 14.61 12.25 2.83
N ALA A 88 14.56 12.16 1.51
CA ALA A 88 15.76 12.22 0.67
C ALA A 88 15.95 13.64 0.09
N GLU A 89 16.61 14.51 0.86
CA GLU A 89 17.35 15.67 0.31
C GLU A 89 18.70 15.24 -0.26
#